data_AF-A0A3E2NFQ7-F1
#
_entry.id   AF-A0A3E2NFQ7-F1
#
_cell.length_a   1.000
_cell.length_b   1.000
_cell.length_c   1.000
_cell.angle_alpha   90.00
_cell.angle_beta   90.00
_cell.angle_gamma   90.00
#
_symmetry.space_group_name_H-M   'P 1'
#
loop_
_entity.id
_entity.type
_entity.pdbx_description
1 polymer ?
#
loop_
_entity_poly.entity_id
_entity_poly.type
_entity_poly.pdbx_seq_one_letter_code
_entity_poly.pdbx_strand_id
1 'polypeptide(L)'
;MGKVSIASAGGIGVGSDECTALKDDVLKGMRAVTADSDDEVVEGALELTGDAADSQVLAGKTYYNTNPKIKRTGSMVNQGAVSQALNAGGSYTVPSGYHNGSGKVTANSLASQTPGNAGPGAILTGYNAWVNGNKVPGSIPIQGADEAADRAWATNWSTWGGGEIFLGVRNGHYLNGVNWIRYNLTNFVAGNIKKGVNIGGLVGTFEGYVPTPTDLYLRGNNVSGWYSGTATFDTGQISLPRIPSSQGYLNHIFANNINLTGQNWLNIQGYANNGANTIKKIYLYSKPEQNNFISLGVLDVTQYAAGLYTYGFDLTAHQIAANLELQLYQMEGAIYRIWLS
;
A
#
# COMPACT_ATOMS: atom_id res chain seq x y z
N MET A 1 82.03 25.31 36.58
CA MET A 1 83.01 25.18 37.69
C MET A 1 83.48 26.58 38.03
N GLY A 2 82.88 27.23 39.03
CA GLY A 2 83.41 28.50 39.53
C GLY A 2 84.72 28.24 40.26
N LYS A 3 85.77 29.02 39.98
CA LYS A 3 86.98 29.04 40.80
C LYS A 3 86.58 29.65 42.15
N VAL A 4 86.47 28.83 43.18
CA VAL A 4 86.34 29.33 44.55
C VAL A 4 87.72 29.79 44.99
N SER A 5 87.93 31.09 45.17
CA SER A 5 89.13 31.60 45.83
C SER A 5 88.91 31.48 47.34
N ILE A 6 89.62 30.56 47.99
CA ILE A 6 89.64 30.46 49.45
C ILE A 6 90.82 31.31 49.93
N ALA A 7 90.54 32.40 50.64
CA ALA A 7 91.57 33.09 51.41
C ALA A 7 92.04 32.15 52.54
N SER A 8 93.16 31.46 52.36
CA SER A 8 93.84 30.81 53.48
C SER A 8 94.47 31.90 54.35
N ALA A 9 94.37 31.75 55.67
CA ALA A 9 94.97 32.65 56.65
C ALA A 9 96.47 32.86 56.34
N GLY A 10 96.83 34.01 55.76
CA GLY A 10 98.22 34.44 55.62
C GLY A 10 98.76 34.79 54.21
N GLY A 11 97.92 35.04 53.19
CA GLY A 11 98.39 35.52 51.87
C GLY A 11 97.55 36.68 51.34
N ILE A 12 98.15 37.55 50.50
CA ILE A 12 97.54 38.74 49.86
C ILE A 12 96.12 38.42 49.40
N GLY A 13 95.13 39.04 50.04
CA GLY A 13 93.71 38.77 49.77
C GLY A 13 93.35 39.16 48.34
N VAL A 14 92.46 38.38 47.72
CA VAL A 14 91.72 38.82 46.54
C VAL A 14 90.53 39.65 47.02
N GLY A 15 90.31 40.81 46.40
CA GLY A 15 89.17 41.69 46.64
C GLY A 15 88.03 41.46 45.65
N SER A 16 86.98 42.25 45.81
CA SER A 16 85.86 42.38 44.89
C SER A 16 86.31 42.80 43.49
N ASP A 17 87.35 43.61 43.37
CA ASP A 17 87.93 44.05 42.08
C ASP A 17 88.45 42.88 41.21
N GLU A 18 88.87 41.77 41.82
CA GLU A 18 89.26 40.54 41.09
C GLU A 18 88.08 39.57 40.83
N CYS A 19 86.89 39.84 41.37
CA CYS A 19 85.69 39.04 41.13
C CYS A 19 85.02 39.41 39.81
N THR A 20 84.42 38.42 39.14
CA THR A 20 83.65 38.65 37.90
C THR A 20 82.16 38.40 38.04
N ALA A 21 81.73 37.75 39.13
CA ALA A 21 80.32 37.54 39.43
C ALA A 21 79.73 38.79 40.08
N LEU A 22 78.52 39.17 39.70
CA LEU A 22 77.71 40.18 40.38
C LEU A 22 76.78 39.52 41.40
N LYS A 23 76.14 40.31 42.28
CA LYS A 23 75.06 39.80 43.16
C LYS A 23 73.98 39.07 42.36
N ASP A 24 73.63 39.56 41.17
CA ASP A 24 72.64 38.96 40.27
C ASP A 24 73.11 37.65 39.60
N ASP A 25 74.39 37.29 39.73
CA ASP A 25 74.92 35.99 39.30
C ASP A 25 74.96 34.97 40.46
N VAL A 26 74.80 35.44 41.70
CA VAL A 26 74.81 34.63 42.91
C VAL A 26 73.39 34.35 43.36
N LEU A 27 73.08 33.08 43.62
CA LEU A 27 71.76 32.65 44.07
C LEU A 27 71.36 33.31 45.39
N LYS A 28 70.11 33.77 45.45
CA LYS A 28 69.50 34.28 46.68
C LYS A 28 69.63 33.29 47.83
N GLY A 29 69.94 33.80 49.03
CA GLY A 29 70.28 33.01 50.22
C GLY A 29 71.73 32.50 50.29
N MET A 30 72.52 32.61 49.22
CA MET A 30 73.96 32.36 49.25
C MET A 30 74.71 33.66 49.51
N ARG A 31 75.85 33.60 50.22
CA ARG A 31 76.70 34.76 50.51
C ARG A 31 78.05 34.65 49.84
N ALA A 32 78.52 35.72 49.24
CA ALA A 32 79.81 35.80 48.55
C ALA A 32 80.33 37.24 48.54
N VAL A 33 81.64 37.40 48.28
CA VAL A 33 82.19 38.66 47.76
C VAL A 33 82.00 38.63 46.25
N THR A 34 81.43 39.69 45.68
CA THR A 34 81.12 39.84 44.25
C THR A 34 81.75 41.15 43.75
N ALA A 35 81.83 41.34 42.42
CA ALA A 35 82.47 42.52 41.84
C ALA A 35 81.79 43.85 42.24
N ASP A 36 80.53 43.76 42.67
CA ASP A 36 79.66 44.85 43.11
C ASP A 36 79.39 44.82 44.63
N SER A 37 80.27 44.18 45.41
CA SER A 37 80.11 44.05 46.87
C SER A 37 81.05 44.91 47.72
N ASP A 38 81.93 45.72 47.12
CA ASP A 38 82.89 46.59 47.82
C ASP A 38 83.69 45.85 48.91
N ASP A 39 84.30 44.72 48.53
CA ASP A 39 85.03 43.78 49.41
C ASP A 39 84.21 43.15 50.55
N GLU A 40 82.90 43.42 50.61
CA GLU A 40 82.02 42.90 51.65
C GLU A 40 81.32 41.61 51.24
N VAL A 41 81.02 40.76 52.23
CA VAL A 41 80.25 39.53 52.03
C VAL A 41 78.76 39.86 51.97
N VAL A 42 78.21 39.87 50.77
CA VAL A 42 76.81 40.20 50.45
C VAL A 42 76.00 38.96 50.11
N GLU A 43 74.67 39.05 50.24
CA GLU A 43 73.77 38.01 49.75
C GLU A 43 73.58 38.15 48.23
N GLY A 44 73.51 37.02 47.53
CA GLY A 44 73.14 36.99 46.12
C GLY A 44 71.70 37.44 45.87
N ALA A 45 71.43 37.89 44.65
CA ALA A 45 70.12 38.41 44.23
C ALA A 45 69.44 37.55 43.15
N LEU A 46 70.14 36.55 42.57
CA LEU A 46 69.56 35.67 41.55
C LEU A 46 68.46 34.77 42.12
N GLU A 47 67.23 34.99 41.71
CA GLU A 47 66.07 34.20 42.11
C GLU A 47 65.55 33.37 40.92
N LEU A 48 65.49 32.05 41.08
CA LEU A 48 64.90 31.17 40.08
C LEU A 48 63.41 30.97 40.36
N THR A 49 62.57 31.42 39.43
CA THR A 49 61.10 31.47 39.60
C THR A 49 60.36 30.58 38.61
N GLY A 50 60.97 29.48 38.15
CA GLY A 50 60.28 28.55 37.25
C GLY A 50 59.04 27.93 37.90
N ASP A 51 58.12 27.45 37.06
CA ASP A 51 56.86 26.83 37.51
C ASP A 51 56.55 25.50 36.81
N ALA A 52 57.37 25.11 35.83
CA ALA A 52 57.21 23.85 35.11
C ALA A 52 57.29 22.64 36.06
N ALA A 53 56.29 21.76 35.94
CA ALA A 53 56.28 20.43 36.53
C ALA A 53 56.86 19.40 35.55
N ASP A 54 57.26 18.23 36.06
CA ASP A 54 57.80 17.16 35.20
C ASP A 54 56.77 16.74 34.13
N SER A 55 55.47 16.75 34.47
CA SER A 55 54.37 16.43 33.54
C SER A 55 54.15 17.46 32.42
N GLN A 56 54.81 18.61 32.48
CA GLN A 56 54.74 19.68 31.47
C GLN A 56 56.00 19.73 30.59
N VAL A 57 57.06 19.01 30.96
CA VAL A 57 58.31 18.94 30.20
C VAL A 57 58.35 17.60 29.47
N LEU A 58 58.70 17.63 28.18
CA LEU A 58 58.73 16.44 27.32
C LEU A 58 59.58 15.32 27.95
N ALA A 59 59.06 14.09 27.90
CA ALA A 59 59.73 12.92 28.45
C ALA A 59 61.20 12.83 27.99
N GLY A 60 62.12 12.67 28.95
CA GLY A 60 63.56 12.59 28.70
C GLY A 60 64.27 13.92 28.45
N LYS A 61 63.55 15.05 28.35
CA LYS A 61 64.16 16.39 28.40
C LYS A 61 64.43 16.78 29.85
N THR A 62 65.49 17.55 30.07
CA THR A 62 65.89 17.96 31.42
C THR A 62 65.78 19.45 31.61
N TYR A 63 65.46 19.90 32.82
CA TYR A 63 65.31 21.30 33.15
C TYR A 63 65.72 21.57 34.61
N TYR A 64 65.92 22.84 34.93
CA TYR A 64 66.06 23.34 36.29
C TYR A 64 64.86 24.22 36.59
N ASN A 65 64.40 24.20 37.84
CA ASN A 65 63.29 25.02 38.30
C ASN A 65 63.79 25.93 39.45
N THR A 66 63.07 26.03 40.56
CA THR A 66 63.44 26.87 41.71
C THR A 66 64.71 26.42 42.42
N ASN A 67 65.08 25.14 42.29
CA ASN A 67 66.33 24.61 42.84
C ASN A 67 67.38 24.41 41.73
N PRO A 68 68.43 25.24 41.67
CA PRO A 68 69.49 25.17 40.65
C PRO A 68 70.39 23.94 40.79
N LYS A 69 70.37 23.26 41.93
CA LYS A 69 71.18 22.06 42.18
C LYS A 69 70.46 20.76 41.79
N ILE A 70 69.15 20.81 41.55
CA ILE A 70 68.35 19.64 41.18
C ILE A 70 68.02 19.73 39.69
N LYS A 71 68.73 18.93 38.89
CA LYS A 71 68.36 18.70 37.50
C LYS A 71 67.17 17.75 37.46
N ARG A 72 66.05 18.22 36.93
CA ARG A 72 64.81 17.45 36.78
C ARG A 72 64.71 16.87 35.38
N THR A 73 63.92 15.81 35.24
CA THR A 73 63.62 15.18 33.95
C THR A 73 62.11 15.21 33.72
N GLY A 74 61.71 15.70 32.56
CA GLY A 74 60.31 15.72 32.13
C GLY A 74 59.71 14.32 31.98
N SER A 75 58.40 14.23 32.14
CA SER A 75 57.57 13.03 32.05
C SER A 75 56.38 13.19 31.09
N MET A 76 56.22 14.34 30.43
CA MET A 76 55.15 14.54 29.45
C MET A 76 55.29 13.57 28.27
N VAL A 77 54.30 12.70 28.07
CA VAL A 77 54.29 11.73 26.97
C VAL A 77 54.24 12.44 25.62
N ASN A 78 55.04 11.96 24.67
CA ASN A 78 54.99 12.41 23.27
C ASN A 78 53.98 11.56 22.50
N GLN A 79 52.86 12.16 22.09
CA GLN A 79 51.81 11.52 21.30
C GLN A 79 52.08 11.59 19.78
N GLY A 80 53.09 12.35 19.35
CA GLY A 80 53.44 12.49 17.94
C GLY A 80 52.33 13.14 17.11
N ALA A 81 52.15 12.67 15.87
CA ALA A 81 51.08 13.08 14.98
C ALA A 81 49.91 12.11 15.10
N VAL A 82 48.77 12.58 15.60
CA VAL A 82 47.54 11.79 15.64
C VAL A 82 46.80 11.90 14.31
N SER A 83 46.51 10.76 13.66
CA SER A 83 45.68 10.68 12.46
C SER A 83 44.49 9.78 12.72
N GLN A 84 43.27 10.32 12.59
CA GLN A 84 42.04 9.55 12.80
C GLN A 84 40.96 9.91 11.80
N ALA A 85 40.18 8.89 11.41
CA ALA A 85 39.02 9.05 10.54
C ALA A 85 37.73 8.75 11.31
N LEU A 86 36.79 9.68 11.32
CA LEU A 86 35.53 9.56 12.06
C LEU A 86 34.33 9.45 11.12
N ASN A 87 33.47 8.47 11.40
CA ASN A 87 32.10 8.43 10.87
C ASN A 87 31.18 9.32 11.72
N ALA A 88 30.01 9.66 11.18
CA ALA A 88 28.95 10.36 11.88
C ALA A 88 28.56 9.62 13.16
N GLY A 89 28.45 10.35 14.27
CA GLY A 89 28.24 9.78 15.60
C GLY A 89 29.49 9.16 16.25
N GLY A 90 30.60 9.04 15.51
CA GLY A 90 31.89 8.63 16.06
C GLY A 90 32.53 9.72 16.90
N SER A 91 33.39 9.33 17.83
CA SER A 91 34.20 10.23 18.64
C SER A 91 35.61 9.69 18.80
N TYR A 92 36.55 10.58 19.12
CA TYR A 92 37.93 10.23 19.40
C TYR A 92 38.41 11.01 20.63
N THR A 93 38.87 10.29 21.65
CA THR A 93 39.47 10.89 22.84
C THR A 93 40.92 11.25 22.53
N VAL A 94 41.25 12.54 22.53
CA VAL A 94 42.62 13.01 22.38
C VAL A 94 43.40 12.71 23.66
N PRO A 95 44.46 11.87 23.63
CA PRO A 95 45.22 11.56 24.82
C PRO A 95 46.04 12.76 25.29
N SER A 96 46.19 12.90 26.61
CA SER A 96 47.04 13.93 27.22
C SER A 96 48.52 13.76 26.83
N GLY A 97 49.25 14.87 26.72
CA GLY A 97 50.66 14.89 26.33
C GLY A 97 50.94 15.84 25.18
N TYR A 98 52.15 15.77 24.63
CA TYR A 98 52.60 16.60 23.54
C TYR A 98 52.18 16.03 22.19
N HIS A 99 51.52 16.86 21.38
CA HIS A 99 51.19 16.57 19.99
C HIS A 99 52.07 17.44 19.09
N ASN A 100 52.63 16.87 18.03
CA ASN A 100 53.64 17.55 17.22
C ASN A 100 53.09 18.57 16.21
N GLY A 101 51.78 18.83 16.23
CA GLY A 101 51.09 19.76 15.32
C GLY A 101 50.84 19.24 13.91
N SER A 102 51.39 18.08 13.52
CA SER A 102 51.20 17.49 12.19
C SER A 102 50.03 16.49 12.12
N GLY A 103 49.32 16.28 13.23
CA GLY A 103 48.15 15.40 13.31
C GLY A 103 46.89 16.02 12.71
N LYS A 104 45.94 15.18 12.29
CA LYS A 104 44.63 15.58 11.78
C LYS A 104 43.56 14.53 12.10
N VAL A 105 42.45 14.97 12.69
CA VAL A 105 41.23 14.17 12.79
C VAL A 105 40.31 14.57 11.63
N THR A 106 39.94 13.61 10.79
CA THR A 106 39.21 13.83 9.54
C THR A 106 37.85 13.16 9.60
N ALA A 107 36.79 13.87 9.22
CA ALA A 107 35.48 13.24 9.02
C ALA A 107 35.47 12.49 7.69
N ASN A 108 34.97 11.25 7.70
CA ASN A 108 34.71 10.52 6.46
C ASN A 108 33.62 11.23 5.64
N SER A 109 33.65 11.02 4.32
CA SER A 109 32.70 11.68 3.43
C SER A 109 31.25 11.32 3.76
N LEU A 110 30.30 12.21 3.46
CA LEU A 110 28.88 11.88 3.56
C LEU A 110 28.50 10.75 2.59
N ALA A 111 29.12 10.72 1.41
CA ALA A 111 28.89 9.71 0.38
C ALA A 111 29.21 8.29 0.85
N SER A 112 30.36 8.09 1.52
CA SER A 112 30.75 6.79 2.07
C SER A 112 29.83 6.28 3.19
N GLN A 113 28.97 7.15 3.72
CA GLN A 113 28.10 6.87 4.87
C GLN A 113 26.61 6.85 4.51
N THR A 114 26.26 7.20 3.27
CA THR A 114 24.89 7.22 2.78
C THR A 114 24.73 6.40 1.49
N PRO A 115 25.25 5.15 1.42
CA PRO A 115 25.07 4.34 0.21
C PRO A 115 23.58 4.08 -0.04
N GLY A 116 23.11 4.41 -1.24
CA GLY A 116 21.71 4.21 -1.61
C GLY A 116 21.49 4.24 -3.11
N ASN A 117 20.32 3.76 -3.54
CA ASN A 117 19.92 3.64 -4.94
C ASN A 117 18.61 4.40 -5.26
N ALA A 118 18.05 5.14 -4.30
CA ALA A 118 16.82 5.90 -4.52
C ALA A 118 17.08 7.11 -5.44
N GLY A 119 16.41 7.13 -6.60
CA GLY A 119 16.26 8.32 -7.41
C GLY A 119 15.04 9.15 -6.98
N PRO A 120 14.86 10.37 -7.52
CA PRO A 120 13.68 11.21 -7.22
C PRO A 120 12.34 10.50 -7.45
N GLY A 121 12.26 9.62 -8.45
CA GLY A 121 11.05 8.85 -8.78
C GLY A 121 10.73 7.70 -7.82
N ALA A 122 11.52 7.51 -6.78
CA ALA A 122 11.29 6.53 -5.71
C ALA A 122 10.88 7.18 -4.37
N ILE A 123 10.77 8.51 -4.33
CA ILE A 123 10.52 9.28 -3.10
C ILE A 123 9.33 10.22 -3.33
N LEU A 124 8.44 10.33 -2.34
CA LEU A 124 7.29 11.22 -2.36
C LEU A 124 7.70 12.71 -2.39
N THR A 125 6.93 13.52 -3.12
CA THR A 125 7.08 14.97 -3.18
C THR A 125 6.94 15.56 -1.78
N GLY A 126 7.83 16.50 -1.44
CA GLY A 126 7.94 17.08 -0.10
C GLY A 126 8.87 16.32 0.85
N TYR A 127 9.22 15.07 0.51
CA TYR A 127 10.20 14.28 1.25
C TYR A 127 11.57 14.33 0.56
N ASN A 128 12.63 14.13 1.34
CA ASN A 128 14.01 14.13 0.87
C ASN A 128 14.75 12.92 1.42
N ALA A 129 15.69 12.38 0.66
CA ALA A 129 16.66 11.40 1.13
C ALA A 129 18.09 11.91 0.92
N TRP A 130 19.06 11.38 1.67
CA TRP A 130 20.48 11.53 1.37
C TRP A 130 20.97 10.24 0.72
N VAL A 131 21.45 10.34 -0.52
CA VAL A 131 21.88 9.20 -1.33
C VAL A 131 23.25 9.50 -1.92
N ASN A 132 24.23 8.68 -1.59
CA ASN A 132 25.63 8.81 -2.01
C ASN A 132 26.18 10.22 -1.80
N GLY A 133 25.83 10.84 -0.66
CA GLY A 133 26.33 12.16 -0.26
C GLY A 133 25.51 13.34 -0.78
N ASN A 134 24.49 13.09 -1.60
CA ASN A 134 23.68 14.14 -2.20
C ASN A 134 22.26 14.12 -1.65
N LYS A 135 21.67 15.30 -1.48
CA LYS A 135 20.25 15.42 -1.17
C LYS A 135 19.43 15.11 -2.42
N VAL A 136 18.59 14.09 -2.35
CA VAL A 136 17.67 13.67 -3.41
C VAL A 136 16.25 14.08 -3.01
N PRO A 137 15.68 15.13 -3.64
CA PRO A 137 14.29 15.50 -3.42
C PRO A 137 13.36 14.52 -4.13
N GLY A 138 12.27 14.14 -3.47
CA GLY A 138 11.25 13.28 -4.06
C GLY A 138 10.42 13.97 -5.12
N SER A 139 10.01 13.19 -6.12
CA SER A 139 9.23 13.64 -7.27
C SER A 139 7.95 12.83 -7.50
N ILE A 140 7.68 11.79 -6.70
CA ILE A 140 6.40 11.08 -6.78
C ILE A 140 5.30 12.01 -6.23
N PRO A 141 4.36 12.49 -7.03
CA PRO A 141 3.26 13.30 -6.54
C PRO A 141 2.35 12.49 -5.60
N ILE A 142 1.86 13.11 -4.53
CA ILE A 142 0.77 12.55 -3.73
C ILE A 142 -0.53 12.86 -4.47
N GLN A 143 -1.35 11.82 -4.70
CA GLN A 143 -2.71 12.01 -5.14
C GLN A 143 -3.61 12.28 -3.93
N GLY A 144 -4.02 13.54 -3.75
CA GLY A 144 -5.12 13.86 -2.84
C GLY A 144 -6.45 13.36 -3.39
N ALA A 145 -7.44 13.17 -2.51
CA ALA A 145 -8.83 13.02 -2.94
C ALA A 145 -9.23 14.28 -3.71
N ASP A 146 -9.78 14.12 -4.92
CA ASP A 146 -10.06 15.28 -5.78
C ASP A 146 -11.32 16.06 -5.37
N GLU A 147 -12.11 15.57 -4.43
CA GLU A 147 -13.20 16.31 -3.79
C GLU A 147 -13.39 15.80 -2.35
N ALA A 148 -14.24 16.44 -1.55
CA ALA A 148 -14.58 16.05 -0.17
C ALA A 148 -15.09 14.59 0.01
N ALA A 149 -15.18 13.81 -1.07
CA ALA A 149 -15.40 12.38 -1.08
C ALA A 149 -14.11 11.68 -1.50
N ASP A 150 -13.53 10.90 -0.61
CA ASP A 150 -12.37 10.00 -0.74
C ASP A 150 -12.33 9.18 -2.07
N ARG A 151 -12.01 9.84 -3.19
CA ARG A 151 -12.14 9.33 -4.56
C ARG A 151 -11.05 9.91 -5.48
N ALA A 152 -10.68 9.12 -6.48
CA ALA A 152 -9.68 9.45 -7.51
C ALA A 152 -10.21 9.11 -8.90
N TRP A 153 -10.05 10.01 -9.88
CA TRP A 153 -10.46 9.71 -11.27
C TRP A 153 -9.38 8.94 -12.03
N ALA A 154 -9.80 7.92 -12.78
CA ALA A 154 -8.98 7.26 -13.80
C ALA A 154 -8.78 8.19 -15.02
N THR A 155 -7.69 7.99 -15.79
CA THR A 155 -7.43 8.75 -17.03
C THR A 155 -8.26 8.28 -18.21
N ASN A 156 -8.51 6.98 -18.26
CA ASN A 156 -9.32 6.32 -19.27
C ASN A 156 -9.81 4.98 -18.69
N TRP A 157 -10.56 4.23 -19.48
CA TRP A 157 -10.94 2.87 -19.14
C TRP A 157 -11.03 2.00 -20.40
N SER A 158 -10.99 0.68 -20.20
CA SER A 158 -11.14 -0.30 -21.28
C SER A 158 -11.74 -1.60 -20.74
N THR A 159 -12.25 -2.43 -21.64
CA THR A 159 -12.81 -3.75 -21.35
C THR A 159 -12.41 -4.69 -22.48
N TRP A 160 -12.07 -5.94 -22.16
CA TRP A 160 -11.60 -6.92 -23.17
C TRP A 160 -12.60 -8.06 -23.40
N GLY A 161 -13.86 -7.87 -23.00
CA GLY A 161 -14.96 -8.80 -23.25
C GLY A 161 -14.99 -10.08 -22.41
N GLY A 162 -13.97 -10.33 -21.58
CA GLY A 162 -13.87 -11.49 -20.67
C GLY A 162 -14.37 -11.24 -19.24
N GLY A 163 -15.17 -10.21 -18.98
CA GLY A 163 -15.58 -9.82 -17.62
C GLY A 163 -14.63 -8.83 -16.93
N GLU A 164 -13.59 -8.33 -17.61
CA GLU A 164 -12.60 -7.45 -17.00
C GLU A 164 -12.88 -5.97 -17.30
N ILE A 165 -12.72 -5.15 -16.27
CA ILE A 165 -12.70 -3.68 -16.36
C ILE A 165 -11.29 -3.20 -16.01
N PHE A 166 -10.74 -2.36 -16.88
CA PHE A 166 -9.43 -1.74 -16.73
C PHE A 166 -9.60 -0.24 -16.54
N LEU A 167 -9.02 0.32 -15.48
CA LEU A 167 -9.00 1.76 -15.21
C LEU A 167 -7.58 2.29 -15.37
N GLY A 168 -7.42 3.29 -16.23
CA GLY A 168 -6.14 3.90 -16.56
C GLY A 168 -5.64 4.76 -15.42
N VAL A 169 -4.36 4.64 -15.10
CA VAL A 169 -3.74 5.46 -14.06
C VAL A 169 -3.22 6.78 -14.64
N ARG A 170 -3.21 7.81 -13.79
CA ARG A 170 -2.71 9.15 -14.14
C ARG A 170 -1.20 9.14 -14.37
N ASN A 171 -0.75 9.96 -15.32
CA ASN A 171 0.67 10.12 -15.60
C ASN A 171 1.42 10.59 -14.34
N GLY A 172 2.65 10.11 -14.13
CA GLY A 172 3.46 10.45 -12.94
C GLY A 172 3.09 9.72 -11.65
N HIS A 173 2.20 8.73 -11.67
CA HIS A 173 1.81 7.95 -10.49
C HIS A 173 2.42 6.54 -10.53
N TYR A 174 2.86 6.04 -9.38
CA TYR A 174 3.65 4.82 -9.32
C TYR A 174 2.78 3.56 -9.41
N LEU A 175 2.84 2.88 -10.55
CA LEU A 175 2.49 1.48 -10.71
C LEU A 175 3.72 0.75 -11.25
N ASN A 176 4.29 -0.17 -10.48
CA ASN A 176 5.50 -0.86 -10.91
C ASN A 176 5.18 -1.94 -11.95
N GLY A 177 5.57 -1.71 -13.20
CA GLY A 177 5.47 -2.68 -14.30
C GLY A 177 4.11 -2.80 -14.98
N VAL A 178 3.13 -1.94 -14.66
CA VAL A 178 1.77 -1.96 -15.24
C VAL A 178 1.15 -0.56 -15.35
N ASN A 179 0.14 -0.39 -16.21
CA ASN A 179 -0.54 0.89 -16.47
C ASN A 179 -2.02 0.94 -16.03
N TRP A 180 -2.57 -0.19 -15.55
CA TRP A 180 -4.01 -0.37 -15.34
C TRP A 180 -4.31 -0.93 -13.95
N ILE A 181 -5.38 -0.43 -13.34
CA ILE A 181 -6.06 -1.10 -12.22
C ILE A 181 -7.11 -2.04 -12.83
N ARG A 182 -7.06 -3.33 -12.48
CA ARG A 182 -7.95 -4.36 -13.03
C ARG A 182 -8.96 -4.84 -11.99
N TYR A 183 -10.21 -5.00 -12.40
CA TYR A 183 -11.22 -5.72 -11.64
C TYR A 183 -11.92 -6.78 -12.52
N ASN A 184 -12.06 -7.99 -12.01
CA ASN A 184 -12.80 -9.06 -12.69
C ASN A 184 -14.25 -9.05 -12.20
N LEU A 185 -15.15 -8.67 -13.09
CA LEU A 185 -16.59 -8.69 -12.93
C LEU A 185 -17.18 -9.75 -13.88
N THR A 186 -17.28 -10.99 -13.40
CA THR A 186 -17.60 -12.18 -14.22
C THR A 186 -18.83 -12.03 -15.14
N ASN A 187 -19.85 -11.28 -14.70
CA ASN A 187 -21.07 -11.08 -15.49
C ASN A 187 -21.01 -9.86 -16.45
N PHE A 188 -19.90 -9.15 -16.52
CA PHE A 188 -19.68 -8.04 -17.45
C PHE A 188 -19.20 -8.56 -18.81
N VAL A 189 -20.08 -9.28 -19.49
CA VAL A 189 -19.87 -9.90 -20.81
C VAL A 189 -20.93 -9.42 -21.79
N ALA A 190 -20.61 -9.40 -23.09
CA ALA A 190 -21.52 -8.90 -24.13
C ALA A 190 -22.90 -9.58 -24.10
N GLY A 191 -22.95 -10.88 -23.79
CA GLY A 191 -24.18 -11.67 -23.70
C GLY A 191 -25.12 -11.28 -22.56
N ASN A 192 -24.66 -10.49 -21.58
CA ASN A 192 -25.49 -9.95 -20.51
C ASN A 192 -25.88 -8.49 -20.74
N ILE A 193 -25.34 -7.84 -21.78
CA ILE A 193 -25.62 -6.45 -22.12
C ILE A 193 -26.62 -6.44 -23.27
N LYS A 194 -27.65 -5.60 -23.15
CA LYS A 194 -28.67 -5.41 -24.18
C LYS A 194 -28.03 -5.17 -25.55
N LYS A 195 -28.53 -5.85 -26.57
CA LYS A 195 -27.99 -5.78 -27.92
C LYS A 195 -27.80 -4.34 -28.41
N GLY A 196 -26.62 -4.06 -28.93
CA GLY A 196 -26.25 -2.76 -29.49
C GLY A 196 -25.90 -1.68 -28.47
N VAL A 197 -26.10 -1.92 -27.17
CA VAL A 197 -25.64 -1.00 -26.12
C VAL A 197 -24.14 -1.18 -25.92
N ASN A 198 -23.37 -0.11 -26.07
CA ASN A 198 -21.93 -0.11 -25.83
C ASN A 198 -21.64 0.37 -24.40
N ILE A 199 -21.03 -0.49 -23.59
CA ILE A 199 -20.51 -0.14 -22.26
C ILE A 199 -18.99 -0.37 -22.30
N GLY A 200 -18.22 0.67 -22.57
CA GLY A 200 -16.75 0.61 -22.49
C GLY A 200 -16.07 -0.22 -23.56
N GLY A 201 -16.60 -0.18 -24.77
CA GLY A 201 -16.13 -1.00 -25.88
C GLY A 201 -16.78 -2.37 -25.93
N LEU A 202 -17.46 -2.81 -24.86
CA LEU A 202 -18.23 -4.04 -24.86
C LEU A 202 -19.64 -3.77 -25.39
N VAL A 203 -19.84 -4.08 -26.68
CA VAL A 203 -21.15 -3.98 -27.32
C VAL A 203 -21.99 -5.20 -26.96
N GLY A 204 -23.17 -4.96 -26.41
CA GLY A 204 -24.08 -6.03 -26.02
C GLY A 204 -24.56 -6.87 -27.20
N THR A 205 -24.76 -8.16 -26.94
CA THR A 205 -25.29 -9.16 -27.87
C THR A 205 -26.55 -9.83 -27.33
N PHE A 206 -27.02 -9.45 -26.14
CA PHE A 206 -28.25 -10.01 -25.59
C PHE A 206 -29.46 -9.52 -26.39
N GLU A 207 -30.04 -10.42 -27.19
CA GLU A 207 -31.25 -10.18 -28.00
C GLU A 207 -32.54 -10.12 -27.15
N GLY A 208 -32.44 -10.35 -25.83
CA GLY A 208 -33.60 -10.65 -25.00
C GLY A 208 -34.06 -12.09 -25.17
N TYR A 209 -35.32 -12.35 -24.80
CA TYR A 209 -35.93 -13.67 -24.93
C TYR A 209 -36.58 -13.83 -26.31
N VAL A 210 -35.80 -14.20 -27.32
CA VAL A 210 -36.30 -14.41 -28.71
C VAL A 210 -37.01 -15.77 -28.81
N PRO A 211 -38.31 -15.82 -29.18
CA PRO A 211 -39.03 -17.09 -29.31
C PRO A 211 -38.51 -17.96 -30.45
N THR A 212 -38.43 -19.27 -30.25
CA THR A 212 -38.20 -20.27 -31.32
C THR A 212 -39.53 -20.68 -31.98
N PRO A 213 -39.55 -21.36 -33.14
CA PRO A 213 -40.80 -21.79 -33.79
C PRO A 213 -41.71 -22.69 -32.93
N THR A 214 -41.17 -23.31 -31.89
CA THR A 214 -41.90 -24.13 -30.92
C THR A 214 -42.46 -23.34 -29.74
N ASP A 215 -42.01 -22.09 -29.52
CA ASP A 215 -42.49 -21.25 -28.44
C ASP A 215 -43.89 -20.72 -28.75
N LEU A 216 -44.84 -21.00 -27.87
CA LEU A 216 -46.20 -20.46 -27.91
C LEU A 216 -46.29 -19.15 -27.10
N TYR A 217 -45.46 -19.04 -26.06
CA TYR A 217 -45.30 -17.85 -25.23
C TYR A 217 -43.87 -17.83 -24.66
N LEU A 218 -43.17 -16.69 -24.68
CA LEU A 218 -41.87 -16.54 -24.05
C LEU A 218 -41.67 -15.13 -23.50
N ARG A 219 -41.71 -14.99 -22.17
CA ARG A 219 -41.31 -13.77 -21.43
C ARG A 219 -41.88 -12.48 -22.02
N GLY A 220 -43.20 -12.43 -22.20
CA GLY A 220 -43.93 -11.30 -22.77
C GLY A 220 -44.20 -11.42 -24.27
N ASN A 221 -43.41 -12.22 -25.00
CA ASN A 221 -43.68 -12.52 -26.39
C ASN A 221 -44.80 -13.55 -26.52
N ASN A 222 -46.01 -13.09 -26.81
CA ASN A 222 -47.20 -13.91 -26.94
C ASN A 222 -47.38 -14.44 -28.38
N VAL A 223 -46.51 -15.35 -28.79
CA VAL A 223 -46.40 -15.86 -30.16
C VAL A 223 -47.71 -16.46 -30.67
N SER A 224 -48.39 -17.25 -29.84
CA SER A 224 -49.64 -17.93 -30.21
C SER A 224 -50.91 -17.18 -29.82
N GLY A 225 -50.81 -15.90 -29.43
CA GLY A 225 -51.97 -15.07 -29.13
C GLY A 225 -52.81 -15.59 -27.96
N TRP A 226 -52.17 -16.09 -26.90
CA TRP A 226 -52.83 -16.47 -25.67
C TRP A 226 -53.64 -15.29 -25.09
N TYR A 227 -54.81 -15.57 -24.53
CA TYR A 227 -55.66 -14.57 -23.91
C TYR A 227 -56.35 -15.13 -22.67
N SER A 228 -56.80 -14.25 -21.79
CA SER A 228 -57.44 -14.64 -20.54
C SER A 228 -58.37 -13.53 -20.05
N GLY A 229 -59.47 -13.92 -19.41
CA GLY A 229 -60.31 -13.00 -18.63
C GLY A 229 -59.90 -12.92 -17.15
N THR A 230 -58.99 -13.79 -16.69
CA THR A 230 -58.61 -13.93 -15.28
C THR A 230 -57.13 -13.64 -15.03
N ALA A 231 -56.26 -13.89 -16.00
CA ALA A 231 -54.82 -13.64 -15.95
C ALA A 231 -54.42 -12.39 -16.76
N THR A 232 -53.30 -11.77 -16.41
CA THR A 232 -52.78 -10.55 -17.07
C THR A 232 -51.52 -10.86 -17.87
N PHE A 233 -51.34 -10.24 -19.04
CA PHE A 233 -50.17 -10.41 -19.89
C PHE A 233 -49.24 -9.20 -19.75
N ASP A 234 -48.19 -9.34 -18.96
CA ASP A 234 -47.22 -8.29 -18.66
C ASP A 234 -45.96 -8.41 -19.54
N THR A 235 -45.10 -7.38 -19.52
CA THR A 235 -43.86 -7.24 -20.33
C THR A 235 -42.80 -8.35 -20.11
N GLY A 236 -43.09 -9.39 -19.33
CA GLY A 236 -42.18 -10.51 -19.08
C GLY A 236 -42.85 -11.80 -18.63
N GLN A 237 -44.18 -11.84 -18.47
CA GLN A 237 -44.88 -12.97 -17.85
C GLN A 237 -46.40 -12.90 -18.07
N ILE A 238 -47.06 -14.05 -17.94
CA ILE A 238 -48.50 -14.09 -17.72
C ILE A 238 -48.69 -14.14 -16.21
N SER A 239 -49.19 -13.06 -15.61
CA SER A 239 -49.47 -12.96 -14.18
C SER A 239 -50.77 -13.68 -13.84
N LEU A 240 -50.67 -14.59 -12.88
CA LEU A 240 -51.76 -15.40 -12.36
C LEU A 240 -52.19 -14.80 -11.01
N PRO A 241 -53.27 -14.02 -10.95
CA PRO A 241 -53.76 -13.51 -9.68
C PRO A 241 -54.41 -14.62 -8.85
N ARG A 242 -54.60 -14.34 -7.56
CA ARG A 242 -55.41 -15.19 -6.69
C ARG A 242 -56.88 -15.11 -7.09
N ILE A 243 -57.47 -16.23 -7.51
CA ILE A 243 -58.89 -16.33 -7.85
C ILE A 243 -59.68 -16.78 -6.61
N PRO A 244 -60.82 -16.13 -6.27
CA PRO A 244 -61.64 -16.50 -5.11
C PRO A 244 -62.45 -17.79 -5.36
N SER A 245 -62.96 -18.38 -4.27
CA SER A 245 -63.82 -19.58 -4.30
C SER A 245 -65.08 -19.41 -5.15
N SER A 246 -65.64 -18.21 -5.18
CA SER A 246 -66.83 -17.87 -5.96
C SER A 246 -66.64 -18.03 -7.48
N GLN A 247 -65.39 -18.11 -7.95
CA GLN A 247 -65.02 -18.32 -9.35
C GLN A 247 -64.30 -19.67 -9.54
N GLY A 248 -64.47 -20.61 -8.61
CA GLY A 248 -63.93 -21.96 -8.72
C GLY A 248 -62.41 -22.06 -8.53
N TYR A 249 -61.73 -20.99 -8.10
CA TYR A 249 -60.28 -20.90 -7.94
C TYR A 249 -59.46 -21.14 -9.23
N LEU A 250 -60.04 -20.94 -10.42
CA LEU A 250 -59.38 -21.25 -11.69
C LEU A 250 -58.95 -19.97 -12.42
N ASN A 251 -57.67 -19.92 -12.78
CA ASN A 251 -57.23 -19.05 -13.86
C ASN A 251 -57.42 -19.77 -15.20
N HIS A 252 -58.05 -19.11 -16.17
CA HIS A 252 -58.35 -19.66 -17.49
C HIS A 252 -57.54 -18.94 -18.57
N ILE A 253 -56.66 -19.64 -19.28
CA ILE A 253 -55.84 -19.06 -20.35
C ILE A 253 -56.08 -19.84 -21.62
N PHE A 254 -56.42 -19.15 -22.70
CA PHE A 254 -56.84 -19.74 -23.96
C PHE A 254 -55.88 -19.40 -25.06
N ALA A 255 -55.70 -20.31 -26.01
CA ALA A 255 -55.08 -20.01 -27.30
C ALA A 255 -55.84 -20.70 -28.42
N ASN A 256 -55.90 -20.06 -29.58
CA ASN A 256 -56.67 -20.58 -30.69
C ASN A 256 -55.75 -21.27 -31.71
N ASN A 257 -56.26 -22.32 -32.34
CA ASN A 257 -55.63 -22.97 -33.50
C ASN A 257 -54.17 -23.42 -33.26
N ILE A 258 -53.91 -24.11 -32.15
CA ILE A 258 -52.59 -24.68 -31.86
C ILE A 258 -52.48 -26.05 -32.53
N ASN A 259 -51.45 -26.22 -33.35
CA ASN A 259 -51.16 -27.49 -34.00
C ASN A 259 -50.27 -28.35 -33.10
N LEU A 260 -50.81 -29.47 -32.61
CA LEU A 260 -50.11 -30.45 -31.78
C LEU A 260 -49.60 -31.65 -32.59
N THR A 261 -49.92 -31.73 -33.89
CA THR A 261 -49.47 -32.82 -34.74
C THR A 261 -47.95 -32.81 -34.86
N GLY A 262 -47.34 -33.98 -34.63
CA GLY A 262 -45.90 -34.20 -34.59
C GLY A 262 -45.21 -33.77 -33.29
N GLN A 263 -45.96 -33.29 -32.29
CA GLN A 263 -45.43 -32.88 -30.99
C GLN A 263 -45.69 -33.95 -29.94
N ASN A 264 -44.75 -34.10 -29.00
CA ASN A 264 -44.86 -35.07 -27.91
C ASN A 264 -45.20 -34.40 -26.58
N TRP A 265 -44.89 -33.11 -26.43
CA TRP A 265 -45.08 -32.38 -25.19
C TRP A 265 -45.57 -30.96 -25.41
N LEU A 266 -46.45 -30.49 -24.52
CA LEU A 266 -46.64 -29.07 -24.26
C LEU A 266 -46.05 -28.75 -22.89
N ASN A 267 -45.03 -27.91 -22.87
CA ASN A 267 -44.29 -27.55 -21.68
C ASN A 267 -44.67 -26.16 -21.19
N ILE A 268 -44.64 -25.98 -19.87
CA ILE A 268 -44.93 -24.73 -19.19
C ILE A 268 -43.84 -24.50 -18.15
N GLN A 269 -43.19 -23.34 -18.23
CA GLN A 269 -42.29 -22.84 -17.20
C GLN A 269 -42.92 -21.62 -16.53
N GLY A 270 -42.84 -21.57 -15.21
CA GLY A 270 -43.38 -20.46 -14.44
C GLY A 270 -42.83 -20.38 -13.03
N TYR A 271 -43.50 -19.58 -12.22
CA TYR A 271 -43.30 -19.42 -10.79
C TYR A 271 -44.65 -19.53 -10.09
N ALA A 272 -44.71 -20.24 -8.97
CA ALA A 272 -45.90 -20.30 -8.14
C ALA A 272 -45.60 -19.77 -6.73
N ASN A 273 -46.50 -18.93 -6.21
CA ASN A 273 -46.40 -18.34 -4.88
C ASN A 273 -46.60 -19.41 -3.80
N ASN A 274 -45.93 -19.23 -2.67
CA ASN A 274 -46.09 -20.06 -1.47
C ASN A 274 -47.51 -19.89 -0.89
N GLY A 275 -48.41 -20.79 -1.27
CA GLY A 275 -49.69 -21.01 -0.61
C GLY A 275 -49.60 -22.32 0.15
N ALA A 276 -49.52 -22.26 1.48
CA ALA A 276 -49.41 -23.47 2.30
C ALA A 276 -50.67 -24.35 2.16
N ASN A 277 -50.46 -25.65 1.89
CA ASN A 277 -51.44 -26.73 2.01
C ASN A 277 -52.71 -26.65 1.14
N THR A 278 -52.65 -26.04 -0.04
CA THR A 278 -53.76 -26.06 -1.02
C THR A 278 -53.39 -26.85 -2.26
N ILE A 279 -54.28 -27.74 -2.70
CA ILE A 279 -54.09 -28.55 -3.92
C ILE A 279 -53.97 -27.61 -5.13
N LYS A 280 -52.88 -27.73 -5.88
CA LYS A 280 -52.64 -26.93 -7.08
C LYS A 280 -52.51 -27.85 -8.28
N LYS A 281 -53.27 -27.56 -9.33
CA LYS A 281 -53.33 -28.38 -10.54
C LYS A 281 -53.32 -27.51 -11.78
N ILE A 282 -52.65 -28.00 -12.82
CA ILE A 282 -52.71 -27.44 -14.16
C ILE A 282 -53.43 -28.44 -15.04
N TYR A 283 -54.52 -28.02 -15.64
CA TYR A 283 -55.27 -28.80 -16.60
C TYR A 283 -55.03 -28.25 -18.00
N LEU A 284 -54.85 -29.14 -18.96
CA LEU A 284 -54.80 -28.80 -20.37
C LEU A 284 -56.00 -29.43 -21.05
N TYR A 285 -56.82 -28.59 -21.68
CA TYR A 285 -57.96 -29.01 -22.47
C TYR A 285 -57.78 -28.58 -23.92
N SER A 286 -58.33 -29.38 -24.83
CA SER A 286 -58.62 -28.94 -26.20
C SER A 286 -60.09 -28.64 -26.35
N LYS A 287 -60.40 -27.68 -27.21
CA LYS A 287 -61.74 -27.27 -27.59
C LYS A 287 -61.88 -27.36 -29.11
N PRO A 288 -62.22 -28.54 -29.64
CA PRO A 288 -62.47 -28.71 -31.07
C PRO A 288 -63.75 -27.98 -31.54
N GLU A 289 -64.75 -27.77 -30.66
CA GLU A 289 -66.02 -27.09 -30.97
C GLU A 289 -66.54 -26.23 -29.79
N GLN A 290 -67.52 -25.35 -30.04
CA GLN A 290 -67.87 -24.23 -29.13
C GLN A 290 -68.27 -24.58 -27.69
N ASN A 291 -68.55 -25.84 -27.32
CA ASN A 291 -68.93 -26.24 -25.95
C ASN A 291 -68.37 -27.61 -25.50
N ASN A 292 -67.41 -28.21 -26.22
CA ASN A 292 -66.87 -29.53 -25.88
C ASN A 292 -65.39 -29.43 -25.51
N PHE A 293 -65.05 -29.76 -24.27
CA PHE A 293 -63.68 -29.77 -23.77
C PHE A 293 -63.18 -31.20 -23.65
N ILE A 294 -62.09 -31.52 -24.35
CA ILE A 294 -61.42 -32.81 -24.24
C ILE A 294 -60.17 -32.60 -23.39
N SER A 295 -60.12 -33.28 -22.24
CA SER A 295 -58.93 -33.27 -21.37
C SER A 295 -57.75 -33.89 -22.11
N LEU A 296 -56.69 -33.10 -22.30
CA LEU A 296 -55.42 -33.57 -22.84
C LEU A 296 -54.45 -33.98 -21.72
N GLY A 297 -54.64 -33.48 -20.51
CA GLY A 297 -53.86 -33.92 -19.35
C GLY A 297 -54.08 -33.08 -18.11
N VAL A 298 -53.66 -33.62 -16.97
CA VAL A 298 -53.71 -32.96 -15.66
C VAL A 298 -52.39 -33.18 -14.95
N LEU A 299 -51.80 -32.09 -14.45
CA LEU A 299 -50.58 -32.11 -13.66
C LEU A 299 -50.88 -31.65 -12.24
N ASP A 300 -50.58 -32.49 -11.26
CA ASP A 300 -50.62 -32.10 -9.85
C ASP A 300 -49.29 -31.47 -9.47
N VAL A 301 -49.33 -30.18 -9.15
CA VAL A 301 -48.15 -29.36 -8.85
C VAL A 301 -48.10 -28.97 -7.37
N THR A 302 -48.97 -29.57 -6.53
CA THR A 302 -49.16 -29.21 -5.12
C THR A 302 -47.87 -29.23 -4.31
N GLN A 303 -47.00 -30.23 -4.52
CA GLN A 303 -45.75 -30.41 -3.76
C GLN A 303 -44.61 -29.49 -4.22
N TYR A 304 -44.77 -28.80 -5.34
CA TYR A 304 -43.70 -28.11 -6.06
C TYR A 304 -44.02 -26.63 -6.33
N ALA A 305 -45.22 -26.17 -5.94
CA ALA A 305 -45.76 -24.87 -6.31
C ALA A 305 -45.26 -23.71 -5.44
N ALA A 306 -44.03 -23.83 -4.96
CA ALA A 306 -43.29 -22.83 -4.23
C ALA A 306 -41.97 -22.62 -4.97
N GLY A 307 -41.88 -21.55 -5.75
CA GLY A 307 -40.68 -21.31 -6.56
C GLY A 307 -40.89 -21.55 -8.04
N LEU A 308 -39.76 -21.70 -8.75
CA LEU A 308 -39.71 -21.92 -10.19
C LEU A 308 -40.11 -23.36 -10.51
N TYR A 309 -40.94 -23.51 -11.54
CA TYR A 309 -41.36 -24.82 -12.03
C TYR A 309 -41.21 -24.94 -13.54
N THR A 310 -41.10 -26.18 -14.00
CA THR A 310 -41.18 -26.55 -15.42
C THR A 310 -41.87 -27.91 -15.52
N TYR A 311 -43.01 -27.95 -16.21
CA TYR A 311 -43.82 -29.16 -16.36
C TYR A 311 -44.22 -29.38 -17.82
N GLY A 312 -44.41 -30.63 -18.21
CA GLY A 312 -44.85 -31.03 -19.55
C GLY A 312 -46.13 -31.87 -19.50
N PHE A 313 -47.04 -31.62 -20.43
CA PHE A 313 -48.17 -32.49 -20.77
C PHE A 313 -47.76 -33.42 -21.89
N ASP A 314 -47.92 -34.72 -21.72
CA ASP A 314 -47.71 -35.71 -22.78
C ASP A 314 -48.83 -35.58 -23.84
N LEU A 315 -48.44 -35.28 -25.07
CA LEU A 315 -49.31 -35.09 -26.23
C LEU A 315 -49.19 -36.21 -27.25
N THR A 316 -48.45 -37.29 -26.96
CA THR A 316 -48.15 -38.34 -27.94
C THR A 316 -49.44 -38.94 -28.52
N ALA A 317 -50.49 -39.08 -27.71
CA ALA A 317 -51.81 -39.57 -28.13
C ALA A 317 -52.74 -38.49 -28.73
N HIS A 318 -52.30 -37.23 -28.79
CA HIS A 318 -53.14 -36.06 -29.06
C HIS A 318 -52.64 -35.27 -30.30
N GLN A 319 -52.67 -35.94 -31.44
CA GLN A 319 -52.14 -35.45 -32.73
C GLN A 319 -53.14 -34.57 -33.50
N ILE A 320 -53.59 -33.48 -32.88
CA ILE A 320 -54.69 -32.64 -33.37
C ILE A 320 -54.29 -31.17 -33.50
N ALA A 321 -55.02 -30.42 -34.32
CA ALA A 321 -55.06 -28.96 -34.23
C ALA A 321 -56.34 -28.56 -33.47
N ALA A 322 -56.21 -27.76 -32.41
CA ALA A 322 -57.35 -27.35 -31.60
C ALA A 322 -57.12 -26.00 -30.92
N ASN A 323 -58.20 -25.40 -30.46
CA ASN A 323 -58.10 -24.34 -29.45
C ASN A 323 -57.71 -25.00 -28.13
N LEU A 324 -56.78 -24.39 -27.40
CA LEU A 324 -56.33 -24.90 -26.11
C LEU A 324 -56.85 -24.02 -24.98
N GLU A 325 -57.10 -24.66 -23.85
CA GLU A 325 -57.34 -24.00 -22.58
C GLU A 325 -56.43 -24.59 -21.51
N LEU A 326 -55.68 -23.71 -20.85
CA LEU A 326 -54.98 -23.98 -19.62
C LEU A 326 -55.85 -23.50 -18.46
N GLN A 327 -56.23 -24.43 -17.59
CA GLN A 327 -56.89 -24.09 -16.34
C GLN A 327 -55.92 -24.30 -15.18
N LEU A 328 -55.64 -23.24 -14.43
CA LEU A 328 -54.69 -23.27 -13.32
C LEU A 328 -55.45 -23.11 -12.00
N TYR A 329 -55.65 -24.23 -11.31
CA TYR A 329 -56.43 -24.32 -10.08
C TYR A 329 -55.59 -23.93 -8.86
N GLN A 330 -56.09 -22.95 -8.10
CA GLN A 330 -55.45 -22.39 -6.89
C GLN A 330 -54.01 -21.93 -7.12
N MET A 331 -53.65 -21.60 -8.36
CA MET A 331 -52.33 -21.11 -8.74
C MET A 331 -52.32 -19.59 -8.80
N GLU A 332 -51.48 -19.02 -7.94
CA GLU A 332 -51.07 -17.61 -7.96
C GLU A 332 -49.57 -17.56 -8.27
N GLY A 333 -49.15 -16.64 -9.13
CA GLY A 333 -47.76 -16.55 -9.58
C GLY A 333 -47.65 -16.06 -11.02
N ALA A 334 -46.79 -16.70 -11.82
CA ALA A 334 -46.47 -16.26 -13.17
C ALA A 334 -46.16 -17.43 -14.11
N ILE A 335 -46.54 -17.31 -15.38
CA ILE A 335 -46.03 -18.15 -16.47
C ILE A 335 -45.00 -17.37 -17.27
N TYR A 336 -43.83 -17.96 -17.47
CA TYR A 336 -42.70 -17.36 -18.18
C TYR A 336 -42.51 -17.91 -19.59
N ARG A 337 -42.86 -19.18 -19.82
CA ARG A 337 -42.72 -19.81 -21.14
C ARG A 337 -43.75 -20.91 -21.33
N ILE A 338 -44.29 -21.02 -22.54
CA ILE A 338 -45.10 -22.17 -23.00
C ILE A 338 -44.53 -22.59 -24.35
N TRP A 339 -44.19 -23.87 -24.53
CA TRP A 339 -43.58 -24.34 -25.78
C TRP A 339 -43.88 -25.81 -26.09
N LEU A 340 -43.80 -26.17 -27.35
CA LEU A 340 -43.96 -27.54 -27.85
C LEU A 340 -42.60 -28.24 -27.99
N SER A 341 -42.53 -29.55 -27.75
CA SER A 341 -41.34 -30.37 -27.99
C SER A 341 -41.65 -31.83 -28.28
#